data_AF-A0A9D7CYG7-F1
#
_entry.id   AF-A0A9D7CYG7-F1
#
_cell.length_a   1.000
_cell.length_b   1.000
_cell.length_c   1.000
_cell.angle_alpha   90.00
_cell.angle_beta   90.00
_cell.angle_gamma   90.00
#
_symmetry.space_group_name_H-M   'P 1'
#
loop_
_entity.id
_entity.type
_entity.pdbx_description
1 polymer ?
#
loop_
_entity_poly.entity_id
_entity_poly.type
_entity_poly.pdbx_seq_one_letter_code
_entity_poly.pdbx_strand_id
1 'polypeptide(L)'
;MGLADEEEMGLRDASVGDTFRDLEGAIRRSVRRRVPSSEVDDIVQSAFVDAVASKEAPEDETAFRRWLAGIVRHKVADFHRRRHREEALDSAPDVGHVPNHEERDLLRWATRQLPDGAVDATRTLGWMLDEADGEKLEHIAERERVPATRVRKRVHRLRAFFRARWREELVVAALLSLIGAIWVTRPSREPAAFDPVPEHVARGRVLRSAAERACASADWAQCERELDRAMELDGAGERGPLAQKLRADIASGRERSRPPPVVDVPNPELSPAPPASERRPPPAVPTSAPKTSKAPDFAPSKGSHTKPLSKPGPVSGSL
;
A
#
# COMPACT_ATOMS: atom_id res chain seq x y z
N MET A 1 46.84 -53.06 -30.46
CA MET A 1 46.31 -51.86 -31.14
C MET A 1 44.83 -51.70 -30.76
N GLY A 2 44.52 -51.45 -29.47
CA GLY A 2 43.13 -51.48 -29.00
C GLY A 2 42.87 -51.07 -27.55
N LEU A 3 43.78 -50.33 -26.90
CA LEU A 3 43.54 -49.78 -25.54
C LEU A 3 43.39 -48.26 -25.53
N ALA A 4 43.90 -47.55 -26.55
CA ALA A 4 43.74 -46.09 -26.67
C ALA A 4 42.37 -45.69 -27.24
N ASP A 5 41.73 -46.55 -28.05
CA ASP A 5 40.42 -46.27 -28.65
C ASP A 5 39.26 -46.39 -27.63
N GLU A 6 39.40 -47.20 -26.57
CA GLU A 6 38.35 -47.35 -25.55
C GLU A 6 38.28 -46.15 -24.59
N GLU A 7 39.42 -45.56 -24.24
CA GLU A 7 39.49 -44.40 -23.34
C GLU A 7 39.00 -43.11 -24.03
N GLU A 8 39.30 -42.94 -25.32
CA GLU A 8 38.83 -41.80 -26.11
C GLU A 8 37.32 -41.85 -26.42
N MET A 9 36.77 -43.07 -26.55
CA MET A 9 35.33 -43.28 -26.78
C MET A 9 34.49 -43.02 -25.53
N GLY A 10 34.99 -43.37 -24.34
CA GLY A 10 34.30 -43.09 -23.07
C GLY A 10 34.23 -41.60 -22.72
N LEU A 11 35.26 -40.82 -23.05
CA LEU A 11 35.27 -39.37 -22.79
C LEU A 11 34.32 -38.60 -23.72
N ARG A 12 34.18 -39.06 -24.98
CA ARG A 12 33.21 -38.52 -25.94
C ARG A 12 31.77 -38.80 -25.51
N ASP A 13 31.48 -39.99 -24.99
CA ASP A 13 30.15 -40.38 -24.53
C ASP A 13 29.70 -39.58 -23.29
N ALA A 14 30.62 -39.33 -22.35
CA ALA A 14 30.36 -38.48 -21.19
C ALA A 14 30.09 -37.01 -21.56
N SER A 15 30.88 -36.43 -22.47
CA SER A 15 30.70 -35.05 -22.92
C SER A 15 29.38 -34.85 -23.70
N VAL A 16 28.97 -35.85 -24.49
CA VAL A 16 27.67 -35.82 -25.19
C VAL A 16 26.51 -35.95 -24.19
N GLY A 17 26.65 -36.80 -23.17
CA GLY A 17 25.67 -36.93 -22.11
C GLY A 17 25.49 -35.66 -21.24
N ASP A 18 26.55 -34.88 -21.02
CA ASP A 18 26.48 -33.61 -20.30
C ASP A 18 25.78 -32.52 -21.12
N THR A 19 26.14 -32.39 -22.40
CA THR A 19 25.50 -31.42 -23.30
C THR A 19 24.01 -31.70 -23.52
N PHE A 20 23.62 -32.98 -23.59
CA PHE A 20 22.22 -33.38 -23.65
C PHE A 20 21.44 -32.97 -22.39
N ARG A 21 22.00 -33.25 -21.19
CA ARG A 21 21.36 -32.88 -19.92
C ARG A 21 21.17 -31.37 -19.76
N ASP A 22 22.14 -30.58 -20.20
CA ASP A 22 22.04 -29.12 -20.20
C ASP A 22 20.94 -28.61 -21.14
N LEU A 23 20.85 -29.21 -22.34
CA LEU A 23 19.81 -28.90 -23.31
C LEU A 23 18.43 -29.28 -22.79
N GLU A 24 18.27 -30.50 -22.26
CA GLU A 24 17.02 -30.96 -21.65
C GLU A 24 16.60 -30.04 -20.51
N GLY A 25 17.53 -29.68 -19.61
CA GLY A 25 17.28 -28.76 -18.52
C GLY A 25 16.81 -27.38 -19.00
N ALA A 26 17.40 -26.85 -20.08
CA ALA A 26 16.98 -25.58 -20.67
C ALA A 26 15.58 -25.66 -21.30
N ILE A 27 15.29 -26.72 -22.04
CA ILE A 27 13.98 -26.96 -22.66
C ILE A 27 12.90 -27.15 -21.59
N ARG A 28 13.15 -28.01 -20.59
CA ARG A 28 12.24 -28.25 -19.47
C ARG A 28 11.91 -26.96 -18.70
N ARG A 29 12.91 -26.11 -18.42
CA ARG A 29 12.69 -24.78 -17.82
C ARG A 29 11.83 -23.87 -18.69
N SER A 30 11.99 -23.95 -20.02
CA SER A 30 11.18 -23.18 -20.96
C SER A 30 9.72 -23.67 -20.96
N VAL A 31 9.50 -24.99 -21.02
CA VAL A 31 8.16 -25.59 -21.04
C VAL A 31 7.42 -25.33 -19.73
N ARG A 32 8.06 -25.53 -18.57
CA ARG A 32 7.47 -25.33 -17.24
C ARG A 32 6.91 -23.92 -16.99
N ARG A 33 7.36 -22.91 -17.75
CA ARG A 33 6.84 -21.54 -17.66
C ARG A 33 5.51 -21.35 -18.40
N ARG A 34 5.04 -22.33 -19.18
CA ARG A 34 3.96 -22.18 -20.17
C ARG A 34 2.86 -23.23 -20.07
N VAL A 35 3.06 -24.29 -19.28
CA VAL A 35 2.12 -25.41 -19.13
C VAL A 35 2.11 -25.88 -17.67
N PRO A 36 1.04 -26.57 -17.21
CA PRO A 36 0.98 -27.20 -15.90
C PRO A 36 2.14 -28.18 -15.67
N SER A 37 2.55 -28.36 -14.42
CA SER A 37 3.69 -29.23 -14.07
C SER A 37 3.51 -30.69 -14.52
N SER A 38 2.26 -31.17 -14.59
CA SER A 38 1.93 -32.53 -15.06
C SER A 38 2.23 -32.76 -16.54
N GLU A 39 2.23 -31.70 -17.35
CA GLU A 39 2.36 -31.77 -18.81
C GLU A 39 3.79 -31.51 -19.29
N VAL A 40 4.67 -31.07 -18.38
CA VAL A 40 6.03 -30.67 -18.74
C VAL A 40 6.80 -31.86 -19.31
N ASP A 41 6.74 -33.01 -18.65
CA ASP A 41 7.49 -34.19 -19.05
C ASP A 41 7.02 -34.74 -20.39
N ASP A 42 5.71 -34.79 -20.62
CA ASP A 42 5.12 -35.27 -21.88
C ASP A 42 5.52 -34.39 -23.07
N ILE A 43 5.46 -33.06 -22.89
CA ILE A 43 5.83 -32.11 -23.95
C ILE A 43 7.34 -32.16 -24.24
N VAL A 44 8.16 -32.23 -23.19
CA VAL A 44 9.63 -32.34 -23.35
C VAL A 44 9.97 -33.64 -24.07
N GLN A 45 9.42 -34.77 -23.62
CA GLN A 45 9.64 -36.07 -24.23
C GLN A 45 9.19 -36.07 -25.70
N SER A 46 7.98 -35.61 -25.98
CA SER A 46 7.44 -35.52 -27.34
C SER A 46 8.30 -34.66 -28.26
N ALA A 47 8.85 -33.54 -27.76
CA ALA A 47 9.74 -32.69 -28.54
C ALA A 47 11.06 -33.38 -28.88
N PHE A 48 11.67 -34.12 -27.94
CA PHE A 48 12.90 -34.87 -28.20
C PHE A 48 12.66 -36.08 -29.11
N VAL A 49 11.51 -36.76 -28.99
CA VAL A 49 11.13 -37.85 -29.89
C VAL A 49 11.00 -37.34 -31.33
N ASP A 50 10.30 -36.22 -31.53
CA ASP A 50 10.19 -35.58 -32.85
C ASP A 50 11.56 -35.15 -33.38
N ALA A 51 12.42 -34.64 -32.50
CA ALA A 51 13.76 -34.21 -32.87
C ALA A 51 14.62 -35.37 -33.38
N VAL A 52 14.59 -36.52 -32.69
CA VAL A 52 15.32 -37.73 -33.08
C VAL A 52 14.73 -38.38 -34.33
N ALA A 53 13.41 -38.31 -34.52
CA ALA A 53 12.74 -38.89 -35.68
C ALA A 53 12.89 -38.06 -36.97
N SER A 54 13.25 -36.78 -36.85
CA SER A 54 13.34 -35.86 -37.98
C SER A 54 14.60 -36.08 -38.82
N LYS A 55 14.42 -36.17 -40.14
CA LYS A 55 15.53 -36.18 -41.11
C LYS A 55 16.08 -34.79 -41.44
N GLU A 56 15.41 -33.73 -40.99
CA GLU A 56 15.74 -32.33 -41.27
C GLU A 56 16.48 -31.64 -40.10
N ALA A 57 16.89 -32.40 -39.09
CA ALA A 57 17.62 -31.87 -37.94
C ALA A 57 18.95 -31.24 -38.39
N PRO A 58 19.24 -29.97 -38.06
CA PRO A 58 20.53 -29.36 -38.37
C PRO A 58 21.68 -30.04 -37.62
N GLU A 59 22.83 -30.22 -38.28
CA GLU A 59 24.05 -30.77 -37.65
C GLU A 59 24.77 -29.74 -36.76
N ASP A 60 24.65 -28.45 -37.07
CA ASP A 60 25.19 -27.38 -36.24
C ASP A 60 24.42 -27.26 -34.92
N GLU A 61 25.15 -27.30 -33.81
CA GLU A 61 24.56 -27.30 -32.47
C GLU A 61 23.67 -26.07 -32.22
N THR A 62 24.09 -24.88 -32.67
CA THR A 62 23.33 -23.66 -32.44
C THR A 62 22.05 -23.59 -33.29
N ALA A 63 22.12 -24.10 -34.52
CA ALA A 63 20.97 -24.28 -35.39
C ALA A 63 20.01 -25.35 -34.84
N PHE A 64 20.53 -26.47 -34.35
CA PHE A 64 19.75 -27.53 -33.72
C PHE A 64 19.00 -27.03 -32.49
N ARG A 65 19.67 -26.29 -31.58
CA ARG A 65 19.03 -25.70 -30.39
C ARG A 65 17.87 -24.76 -30.76
N ARG A 66 18.04 -23.92 -31.79
CA ARG A 66 16.99 -23.02 -32.29
C ARG A 66 15.84 -23.78 -32.94
N TRP A 67 16.15 -24.81 -33.71
CA TRP A 67 15.19 -25.67 -34.37
C TRP A 67 14.35 -26.47 -33.36
N LEU A 68 14.99 -27.10 -32.37
CA LEU A 68 14.33 -27.80 -31.26
C LEU A 68 13.43 -26.86 -30.45
N ALA A 69 13.90 -25.63 -30.16
CA ALA A 69 13.05 -24.62 -29.54
C ALA A 69 11.81 -24.29 -30.38
N GLY A 70 11.91 -24.38 -31.71
CA GLY A 70 10.78 -24.33 -32.63
C GLY A 70 9.79 -25.48 -32.40
N ILE A 71 10.25 -26.73 -32.36
CA ILE A 71 9.40 -27.91 -32.08
C ILE A 71 8.67 -27.74 -30.74
N VAL A 72 9.40 -27.37 -29.68
CA VAL A 72 8.84 -27.18 -28.34
C VAL A 72 7.72 -26.13 -28.33
N ARG A 73 7.89 -25.02 -29.05
CA ARG A 73 6.83 -24.00 -29.18
C ARG A 73 5.58 -24.57 -29.84
N HIS A 74 5.73 -25.36 -30.90
CA HIS A 74 4.59 -26.01 -31.55
C HIS A 74 3.88 -27.00 -30.62
N LYS A 75 4.63 -27.80 -29.86
CA LYS A 75 4.04 -28.73 -28.88
C LYS A 75 3.27 -28.02 -27.77
N VAL A 76 3.80 -26.91 -27.25
CA VAL A 76 3.09 -26.07 -26.26
C VAL A 76 1.83 -25.45 -26.86
N ALA A 77 1.90 -24.93 -28.09
CA ALA A 77 0.72 -24.41 -28.78
C ALA A 77 -0.33 -25.52 -29.01
N ASP A 78 0.10 -26.72 -29.41
CA ASP A 78 -0.78 -27.88 -29.58
C ASP A 78 -1.43 -28.35 -28.29
N PHE A 79 -0.70 -28.31 -27.18
CA PHE A 79 -1.27 -28.55 -25.85
C PHE A 79 -2.43 -27.59 -25.55
N HIS A 80 -2.22 -26.28 -25.70
CA HIS A 80 -3.27 -25.28 -25.46
C HIS A 80 -4.43 -25.42 -26.45
N ARG A 81 -4.15 -25.74 -27.73
CA ARG A 81 -5.19 -26.01 -28.74
C ARG A 81 -6.02 -27.24 -28.41
N ARG A 82 -5.42 -28.32 -27.92
CA ARG A 82 -6.12 -29.53 -27.48
C ARG A 82 -6.96 -29.25 -26.25
N ARG A 83 -6.35 -28.62 -25.24
CA ARG A 83 -7.06 -28.29 -24.01
C ARG A 83 -8.29 -27.45 -24.28
N HIS A 84 -8.17 -26.36 -25.05
CA HIS A 84 -9.32 -25.51 -25.39
C HIS A 84 -10.46 -26.27 -26.12
N ARG A 85 -10.15 -27.32 -26.91
CA ARG A 85 -11.19 -28.15 -27.55
C ARG A 85 -11.86 -29.09 -26.55
N GLU A 86 -11.11 -29.68 -25.64
CA GLU A 86 -11.64 -30.55 -24.58
C GLU A 86 -12.46 -29.74 -23.56
N GLU A 87 -12.03 -28.51 -23.26
CA GLU A 87 -12.70 -27.53 -22.40
C GLU A 87 -14.00 -27.01 -23.00
N ALA A 88 -14.07 -26.89 -24.34
CA ALA A 88 -15.30 -26.55 -25.05
C ALA A 88 -16.34 -27.69 -25.07
N LEU A 89 -15.91 -28.94 -24.82
CA LEU A 89 -16.78 -30.12 -24.75
C LEU A 89 -17.25 -30.39 -23.31
N ASP A 90 -16.40 -30.14 -22.31
CA ASP A 90 -16.72 -30.26 -20.88
C ASP A 90 -17.03 -28.90 -20.23
N SER A 91 -18.27 -28.44 -20.36
CA SER A 91 -18.71 -27.22 -19.67
C SER A 91 -18.90 -27.45 -18.16
N ALA A 92 -17.85 -27.22 -17.37
CA ALA A 92 -17.87 -26.78 -15.96
C ALA A 92 -16.53 -26.07 -15.64
N PRO A 93 -16.51 -24.99 -14.83
CA PRO A 93 -15.39 -24.06 -14.83
C PRO A 93 -14.19 -24.55 -13.99
N ASP A 94 -13.01 -24.21 -14.52
CA ASP A 94 -11.72 -23.97 -13.85
C ASP A 94 -10.79 -25.18 -13.62
N VAL A 95 -9.66 -25.27 -14.35
CA VAL A 95 -8.34 -24.69 -14.01
C VAL A 95 -7.44 -24.71 -15.27
N GLY A 96 -7.65 -23.78 -16.19
CA GLY A 96 -6.77 -23.57 -17.35
C GLY A 96 -5.87 -22.35 -17.09
N HIS A 97 -4.56 -22.46 -17.37
CA HIS A 97 -3.51 -21.42 -17.23
C HIS A 97 -3.98 -20.21 -16.43
N VAL A 98 -3.83 -20.24 -15.10
CA VAL A 98 -4.05 -19.04 -14.28
C VAL A 98 -2.96 -18.06 -14.75
N PRO A 99 -3.27 -17.05 -15.58
CA PRO A 99 -2.30 -16.03 -15.87
C PRO A 99 -1.92 -15.47 -14.50
N ASN A 100 -0.62 -15.24 -14.27
CA ASN A 100 -0.21 -14.68 -13.00
C ASN A 100 -1.04 -13.39 -12.75
N HIS A 101 -1.19 -12.96 -11.49
CA HIS A 101 -2.00 -11.77 -11.20
C HIS A 101 -1.63 -10.55 -12.09
N GLU A 102 -0.34 -10.43 -12.41
CA GLU A 102 0.23 -9.39 -13.27
C GLU A 102 -0.21 -9.52 -14.74
N GLU A 103 -0.25 -10.73 -15.31
CA GLU A 103 -0.73 -10.99 -16.68
C GLU A 103 -2.21 -10.65 -16.82
N ARG A 104 -3.03 -11.04 -15.83
CA ARG A 104 -4.46 -10.66 -15.77
C ARG A 104 -4.63 -9.15 -15.67
N ASP A 105 -3.82 -8.49 -14.85
CA ASP A 105 -3.83 -7.04 -14.72
C ASP A 105 -3.41 -6.32 -15.99
N LEU A 106 -2.35 -6.79 -16.65
CA LEU A 106 -1.86 -6.26 -17.91
C LEU A 106 -2.89 -6.39 -19.03
N LEU A 107 -3.57 -7.54 -19.12
CA LEU A 107 -4.66 -7.75 -20.08
C LEU A 107 -5.84 -6.81 -19.79
N ARG A 108 -6.30 -6.73 -18.53
CA ARG A 108 -7.36 -5.80 -18.12
C ARG A 108 -7.00 -4.35 -18.41
N TRP A 109 -5.75 -3.96 -18.17
CA TRP A 109 -5.24 -2.64 -18.52
C TRP A 109 -5.26 -2.43 -20.03
N ALA A 110 -4.73 -3.37 -20.81
CA ALA A 110 -4.63 -3.26 -22.26
C ALA A 110 -6.01 -3.13 -22.91
N THR A 111 -7.00 -3.89 -22.43
CA THR A 111 -8.39 -3.79 -22.90
C THR A 111 -9.00 -2.43 -22.60
N ARG A 112 -8.77 -1.85 -21.41
CA ARG A 112 -9.27 -0.51 -21.05
C ARG A 112 -8.66 0.62 -21.87
N GLN A 113 -7.45 0.42 -22.36
CA GLN A 113 -6.75 1.44 -23.15
C GLN A 113 -7.12 1.41 -24.63
N LEU A 114 -7.90 0.42 -25.09
CA LEU A 114 -8.31 0.36 -26.49
C LEU A 114 -9.15 1.60 -26.84
N PRO A 115 -9.02 2.13 -28.07
CA PRO A 115 -9.81 3.28 -28.50
C PRO A 115 -11.31 2.94 -28.53
N ASP A 116 -12.12 3.80 -27.92
CA ASP A 116 -13.58 3.66 -27.83
C ASP A 116 -14.23 3.57 -29.23
N GLY A 117 -15.22 2.69 -29.37
CA GLY A 117 -16.05 2.57 -30.58
C GLY A 117 -15.54 1.62 -31.67
N ALA A 118 -14.38 0.99 -31.50
CA ALA A 118 -13.88 -0.02 -32.43
C ALA A 118 -14.09 -1.43 -31.86
N VAL A 119 -15.23 -2.07 -32.15
CA VAL A 119 -15.40 -3.55 -31.98
C VAL A 119 -14.21 -4.31 -32.60
N ASP A 120 -13.62 -3.72 -33.63
CA ASP A 120 -12.42 -4.16 -34.30
C ASP A 120 -11.14 -4.12 -33.45
N ALA A 121 -11.01 -3.24 -32.46
CA ALA A 121 -9.80 -3.10 -31.66
C ALA A 121 -9.61 -4.30 -30.72
N THR A 122 -10.67 -4.75 -30.04
CA THR A 122 -10.64 -5.94 -29.17
C THR A 122 -10.33 -7.20 -29.97
N ARG A 123 -10.92 -7.36 -31.15
CA ARG A 123 -10.63 -8.48 -32.05
C ARG A 123 -9.18 -8.45 -32.54
N THR A 124 -8.65 -7.27 -32.87
CA THR A 124 -7.25 -7.10 -33.25
C THR A 124 -6.29 -7.40 -32.09
N LEU A 125 -6.68 -7.06 -30.85
CA LEU A 125 -5.92 -7.42 -29.66
C LEU A 125 -5.85 -8.95 -29.50
N GLY A 126 -6.96 -9.67 -29.72
CA GLY A 126 -6.98 -11.13 -29.75
C GLY A 126 -5.98 -11.71 -30.76
N TRP A 127 -5.98 -11.20 -32.00
CA TRP A 127 -5.01 -11.63 -33.02
C TRP A 127 -3.55 -11.38 -32.60
N MET A 128 -3.28 -10.30 -31.86
CA MET A 128 -1.93 -9.98 -31.37
C MET A 128 -1.50 -10.94 -30.26
N LEU A 129 -2.43 -11.40 -29.43
CA LEU A 129 -2.18 -12.40 -28.38
C LEU A 129 -1.92 -13.78 -29.02
N ASP A 130 -2.76 -14.19 -29.97
CA ASP A 130 -2.56 -15.45 -30.72
C ASP A 130 -1.20 -15.46 -31.44
N GLU A 131 -0.78 -14.33 -32.03
CA GLU A 131 0.54 -14.19 -32.65
C GLU A 131 1.67 -14.30 -31.61
N ALA A 132 1.48 -13.76 -30.40
CA ALA A 132 2.43 -13.89 -29.30
C ALA A 132 2.53 -15.33 -28.79
N ASP A 133 1.42 -16.08 -28.84
CA ASP A 133 1.35 -17.51 -28.53
C ASP A 133 1.91 -18.40 -29.65
N GLY A 134 2.27 -17.80 -30.79
CA GLY A 134 3.01 -18.44 -31.89
C GLY A 134 2.21 -18.74 -33.15
N GLU A 135 0.94 -18.32 -33.22
CA GLU A 135 0.13 -18.44 -34.44
C GLU A 135 0.63 -17.46 -35.51
N LYS A 136 0.81 -17.92 -36.75
CA LYS A 136 1.18 -17.03 -37.86
C LYS A 136 0.00 -16.15 -38.24
N LEU A 137 0.25 -14.87 -38.52
CA LEU A 137 -0.81 -13.92 -38.91
C LEU A 137 -1.57 -14.36 -40.18
N GLU A 138 -0.94 -15.13 -41.05
CA GLU A 138 -1.55 -15.74 -42.23
C GLU A 138 -2.63 -16.77 -41.84
N HIS A 139 -2.36 -17.65 -40.87
CA HIS A 139 -3.34 -18.60 -40.38
C HIS A 139 -4.49 -17.92 -39.62
N ILE A 140 -4.19 -16.87 -38.85
CA ILE A 140 -5.24 -16.04 -38.22
C ILE A 140 -6.12 -15.42 -39.30
N ALA A 141 -5.53 -14.89 -40.37
CA ALA A 141 -6.26 -14.30 -41.49
C ALA A 141 -7.19 -15.31 -42.18
N GLU A 142 -6.71 -16.53 -42.41
CA GLU A 142 -7.50 -17.64 -42.96
C GLU A 142 -8.66 -18.02 -42.03
N ARG A 143 -8.40 -18.26 -40.74
CA ARG A 143 -9.40 -18.60 -39.72
C ARG A 143 -10.49 -17.54 -39.58
N GLU A 144 -10.09 -16.28 -39.61
CA GLU A 144 -10.98 -15.13 -39.42
C GLU A 144 -11.68 -14.70 -40.72
N ARG A 145 -11.30 -15.29 -41.86
CA ARG A 145 -11.74 -14.94 -43.22
C ARG A 145 -11.51 -13.46 -43.55
N VAL A 146 -10.33 -12.96 -43.17
CA VAL A 146 -9.90 -11.58 -43.42
C VAL A 146 -8.62 -11.61 -44.27
N PRO A 147 -8.40 -10.70 -45.22
CA PRO A 147 -7.15 -10.65 -45.96
C PRO A 147 -5.94 -10.46 -45.03
N ALA A 148 -4.86 -11.26 -45.22
CA ALA A 148 -3.65 -11.21 -44.40
C ALA A 148 -3.05 -9.80 -44.28
N THR A 149 -3.06 -9.04 -45.37
CA THR A 149 -2.60 -7.64 -45.40
C THR A 149 -3.39 -6.75 -44.42
N ARG A 150 -4.69 -7.01 -44.22
CA ARG A 150 -5.54 -6.23 -43.30
C ARG A 150 -5.24 -6.61 -41.85
N VAL A 151 -5.04 -7.88 -41.55
CA VAL A 151 -4.60 -8.36 -40.22
C VAL A 151 -3.27 -7.70 -39.84
N ARG A 152 -2.25 -7.81 -40.71
CA ARG A 152 -0.92 -7.20 -40.47
C ARG A 152 -1.01 -5.69 -40.23
N LYS A 153 -1.76 -4.95 -41.07
CA LYS A 153 -1.94 -3.50 -40.90
C LYS A 153 -2.62 -3.14 -39.57
N ARG A 154 -3.66 -3.88 -39.18
CA ARG A 154 -4.38 -3.65 -37.91
C ARG A 154 -3.51 -3.93 -36.71
N VAL A 155 -2.82 -5.08 -36.69
CA VAL A 155 -1.90 -5.44 -35.61
C VAL A 155 -0.74 -4.43 -35.53
N HIS A 156 -0.16 -4.02 -36.65
CA HIS A 156 0.88 -3.00 -36.67
C HIS A 156 0.40 -1.67 -36.08
N ARG A 157 -0.79 -1.19 -36.46
CA ARG A 157 -1.38 0.05 -35.92
C ARG A 157 -1.62 -0.05 -34.42
N LEU A 158 -2.15 -1.19 -33.96
CA LEU A 158 -2.39 -1.41 -32.53
C LEU A 158 -1.09 -1.48 -31.72
N ARG A 159 -0.03 -2.10 -32.25
CA ARG A 159 1.32 -2.06 -31.65
C ARG A 159 1.86 -0.64 -31.55
N ALA A 160 1.69 0.18 -32.59
CA ALA A 160 2.10 1.57 -32.56
C ALA A 160 1.33 2.37 -31.49
N PHE A 161 0.03 2.13 -31.35
CA PHE A 161 -0.81 2.71 -30.32
C PHE A 161 -0.31 2.39 -28.91
N PHE A 162 -0.11 1.11 -28.58
CA PHE A 162 0.39 0.73 -27.25
C PHE A 162 1.79 1.28 -26.96
N ARG A 163 2.70 1.29 -27.94
CA ARG A 163 4.04 1.89 -27.77
C ARG A 163 3.96 3.38 -27.46
N ALA A 164 3.07 4.13 -28.11
CA ALA A 164 2.89 5.54 -27.82
C ALA A 164 2.43 5.75 -26.37
N ARG A 165 1.43 4.96 -25.92
CA ARG A 165 0.88 5.06 -24.56
C ARG A 165 1.88 4.65 -23.48
N TRP A 166 2.71 3.64 -23.72
CA TRP A 166 3.77 3.21 -22.79
C TRP A 166 4.89 4.24 -22.63
N ARG A 167 5.20 5.00 -23.68
CA ARG A 167 6.25 6.04 -23.60
C ARG A 167 5.89 7.15 -22.62
N GLU A 168 4.61 7.50 -22.49
CA GLU A 168 4.15 8.51 -21.53
C GLU A 168 4.34 8.04 -20.08
N GLU A 169 3.94 6.80 -19.79
CA GLU A 169 4.06 6.22 -18.44
C GLU A 169 5.53 6.04 -18.04
N LEU A 170 6.40 5.63 -18.97
CA LEU A 170 7.83 5.46 -18.71
C LEU A 170 8.54 6.79 -18.38
N VAL A 171 8.11 7.92 -18.96
CA VAL A 171 8.65 9.25 -18.62
C VAL A 171 8.28 9.61 -17.17
N VAL A 172 7.03 9.38 -16.77
CA VAL A 172 6.58 9.63 -15.39
C VAL A 172 7.33 8.74 -14.40
N ALA A 173 7.46 7.45 -14.69
CA ALA A 173 8.21 6.51 -13.85
C ALA A 173 9.69 6.90 -13.72
N ALA A 174 10.31 7.37 -14.81
CA ALA A 174 11.69 7.86 -14.80
C ALA A 174 11.84 9.13 -13.94
N LEU A 175 10.90 10.07 -14.02
CA LEU A 175 10.90 11.28 -13.18
C LEU A 175 10.72 10.94 -11.70
N LEU A 176 9.80 10.03 -11.36
CA LEU A 176 9.60 9.57 -9.98
C LEU A 176 10.84 8.84 -9.45
N SER A 177 11.47 8.00 -10.28
CA SER A 177 12.71 7.31 -9.94
C SER A 177 13.84 8.31 -9.67
N LEU A 178 13.95 9.38 -10.48
CA LEU A 178 14.91 10.46 -10.27
C LEU A 178 14.65 11.21 -8.96
N ILE A 179 13.40 11.53 -8.64
CA ILE A 179 13.02 12.17 -7.36
C ILE A 179 13.37 11.26 -6.17
N GLY A 180 13.06 9.97 -6.26
CA GLY A 180 13.41 8.98 -5.25
C GLY A 180 14.92 8.89 -5.05
N ALA A 181 15.69 8.85 -6.13
CA ALA A 181 17.14 8.87 -6.08
C ALA A 181 17.68 10.14 -5.41
N ILE A 182 17.11 11.32 -5.70
CA ILE A 182 17.47 12.58 -5.03
C ILE A 182 17.16 12.50 -3.53
N TRP A 183 16.03 11.90 -3.13
CA TRP A 183 15.69 11.72 -1.72
C TRP A 183 16.63 10.76 -0.99
N VAL A 184 17.01 9.65 -1.62
CA VAL A 184 17.94 8.65 -1.06
C VAL A 184 19.37 9.19 -0.96
N THR A 185 19.79 9.96 -1.97
CA THR A 185 21.14 10.57 -2.02
C THR A 185 21.23 11.88 -1.26
N ARG A 186 20.10 12.46 -0.83
CA ARG A 186 20.13 13.58 0.09
C ARG A 186 20.77 13.09 1.38
N PRO A 187 21.91 13.67 1.80
CA PRO A 187 22.52 13.30 3.05
C PRO A 187 21.48 13.52 4.14
N SER A 188 21.14 12.45 4.84
CA SER A 188 20.36 12.56 6.07
C SER A 188 21.13 13.55 6.93
N ARG A 189 20.56 14.74 7.15
CA ARG A 189 21.07 15.59 8.22
C ARG A 189 20.97 14.72 9.45
N GLU A 190 22.12 14.22 9.92
CA GLU A 190 22.19 13.56 11.21
C GLU A 190 21.42 14.46 12.18
N PRO A 191 20.45 13.92 12.94
CA PRO A 191 19.80 14.72 13.96
C PRO A 191 20.94 15.28 14.80
N ALA A 192 21.09 16.61 14.80
CA ALA A 192 22.13 17.28 15.55
C ALA A 192 22.16 16.63 16.92
N ALA A 193 23.32 16.04 17.28
CA ALA A 193 23.49 15.36 18.55
C ALA A 193 22.87 16.26 19.63
N PHE A 194 21.88 15.76 20.36
CA PHE A 194 21.23 16.54 21.41
C PHE A 194 22.34 16.96 22.37
N ASP A 195 22.69 18.24 22.37
CA ASP A 195 23.62 18.77 23.35
C ASP A 195 23.06 18.40 24.73
N PRO A 196 23.84 17.73 25.59
CA PRO A 196 23.36 17.33 26.89
C PRO A 196 22.89 18.58 27.64
N VAL A 197 21.64 18.56 28.09
CA VAL A 197 21.07 19.68 28.85
C VAL A 197 21.99 19.95 30.04
N PRO A 198 22.46 21.21 30.23
CA PRO A 198 23.33 21.52 31.35
C PRO A 198 22.73 21.07 32.68
N GLU A 199 23.54 20.49 33.56
CA GLU A 199 23.06 19.86 34.80
C GLU A 199 22.23 20.83 35.68
N HIS A 200 22.60 22.11 35.73
CA HIS A 200 21.86 23.13 36.47
C HIS A 200 20.43 23.33 35.92
N VAL A 201 20.26 23.30 34.59
CA VAL A 201 18.95 23.37 33.93
C VAL A 201 18.12 22.13 34.27
N ALA A 202 18.73 20.94 34.26
CA ALA A 202 18.05 19.71 34.62
C ALA A 202 17.58 19.72 36.08
N ARG A 203 18.44 20.14 37.02
CA ARG A 203 18.09 20.30 38.44
C ARG A 203 17.00 21.35 38.65
N GLY A 204 17.05 22.48 37.94
CA GLY A 204 16.00 23.51 37.98
C GLY A 204 14.62 22.98 37.56
N ARG A 205 14.55 22.08 36.56
CA ARG A 205 13.28 21.42 36.19
C ARG A 205 12.71 20.57 37.33
N VAL A 206 13.56 19.80 38.02
CA VAL A 206 13.13 18.94 39.14
C VAL A 206 12.54 19.78 40.28
N LEU A 207 13.16 20.91 40.61
CA LEU A 207 12.67 21.83 41.63
C LEU A 207 11.33 22.47 41.23
N ARG A 208 11.14 22.86 39.96
CA ARG A 208 9.84 23.36 39.47
C ARG A 208 8.73 22.31 39.58
N SER A 209 9.01 21.04 39.32
CA SER A 209 8.05 19.96 39.55
C SER A 209 7.77 19.70 41.03
N ALA A 210 8.75 19.95 41.92
CA ALA A 210 8.52 19.91 43.36
C ALA A 210 7.64 21.09 43.83
N ALA A 211 7.90 22.29 43.32
CA ALA A 211 7.08 23.48 43.56
C ALA A 211 5.63 23.27 43.13
N GLU A 212 5.41 22.70 41.93
CA GLU A 212 4.06 22.38 41.43
C GLU A 212 3.28 21.48 42.40
N ARG A 213 3.92 20.43 42.93
CA ARG A 213 3.29 19.54 43.91
C ARG A 213 2.95 20.25 45.22
N ALA A 214 3.85 21.11 45.72
CA ALA A 214 3.61 21.89 46.94
C ALA A 214 2.49 22.92 46.77
N CYS A 215 2.44 23.61 45.62
CA CYS A 215 1.34 24.51 45.28
C CYS A 215 0.01 23.76 45.17
N ALA A 216 0.00 22.57 44.57
CA ALA A 216 -1.20 21.75 44.46
C ALA A 216 -1.75 21.29 45.83
N SER A 217 -0.89 21.13 46.84
CA SER A 217 -1.28 20.83 48.22
C SER A 217 -1.55 22.07 49.08
N ALA A 218 -1.62 23.27 48.49
CA ALA A 218 -1.77 24.56 49.17
C ALA A 218 -0.66 24.88 50.20
N ASP A 219 0.51 24.24 50.11
CA ASP A 219 1.69 24.63 50.88
C ASP A 219 2.42 25.76 50.13
N TRP A 220 1.88 26.96 50.28
CA TRP A 220 2.36 28.15 49.56
C TRP A 220 3.81 28.51 49.93
N ALA A 221 4.21 28.25 51.17
CA ALA A 221 5.56 28.55 51.64
C ALA A 221 6.59 27.58 51.04
N GLN A 222 6.27 26.28 50.96
CA GLN A 222 7.14 25.32 50.29
C GLN A 222 7.17 25.54 48.77
N CYS A 223 6.03 25.86 48.15
CA CYS A 223 5.98 26.16 46.73
C CYS A 223 6.90 27.33 46.34
N GLU A 224 6.84 28.43 47.09
CA GLU A 224 7.70 29.60 46.84
C GLU A 224 9.18 29.27 47.00
N ARG A 225 9.57 28.57 48.07
CA ARG A 225 10.98 28.18 48.31
C ARG A 225 11.55 27.31 47.19
N GLU A 226 10.79 26.32 46.71
CA GLU A 226 11.25 25.44 45.63
C GLU A 226 11.35 26.19 44.28
N LEU A 227 10.47 27.17 44.05
CA LEU A 227 10.50 28.00 42.85
C LEU A 227 11.69 28.98 42.86
N ASP A 228 11.99 29.58 44.02
CA ASP A 228 13.17 30.45 44.17
C ASP A 228 14.48 29.69 43.97
N ARG A 229 14.61 28.48 44.55
CA ARG A 229 15.77 27.60 44.31
C ARG A 229 15.89 27.19 42.85
N ALA A 230 14.76 26.98 42.16
CA ALA A 230 14.78 26.68 40.73
C ALA A 230 15.28 27.88 39.91
N MET A 231 14.88 29.09 40.27
CA MET A 231 15.33 30.33 39.63
C MET A 231 16.84 30.56 39.82
N GLU A 232 17.38 30.25 41.00
CA GLU A 232 18.82 30.32 41.27
C GLU A 232 19.64 29.41 40.33
N LEU A 233 19.10 28.23 39.97
CA LEU A 233 19.77 27.27 39.09
C LEU A 233 19.49 27.50 37.60
N ASP A 234 18.29 27.96 37.25
CA ASP A 234 17.80 28.12 35.88
C ASP A 234 16.91 29.37 35.78
N GLY A 235 17.54 30.54 35.82
CA GLY A 235 16.82 31.82 35.70
C GLY A 235 16.07 31.98 34.37
N ALA A 236 16.48 31.27 33.31
CA ALA A 236 15.73 31.27 32.05
C ALA A 236 14.38 30.54 32.19
N GLY A 237 14.32 29.50 33.02
CA GLY A 237 13.11 28.75 33.35
C GLY A 237 12.02 29.56 34.05
N GLU A 238 12.36 30.66 34.73
CA GLU A 238 11.39 31.54 35.42
C GLU A 238 10.45 32.25 34.45
N ARG A 239 10.92 32.50 33.22
CA ARG A 239 10.09 33.07 32.15
C ARG A 239 9.12 32.05 31.55
N GLY A 240 9.23 30.78 31.93
CA GLY A 240 8.37 29.71 31.42
C GLY A 240 6.92 29.81 31.94
N PRO A 241 5.95 29.28 31.18
CA PRO A 241 4.53 29.37 31.54
C PRO A 241 4.20 28.68 32.87
N LEU A 242 4.91 27.59 33.20
CA LEU A 242 4.73 26.89 34.47
C LEU A 242 5.13 27.77 35.66
N ALA A 243 6.30 28.41 35.62
CA ALA A 243 6.80 29.25 36.71
C ALA A 243 5.87 30.46 36.94
N GLN A 244 5.46 31.14 35.86
CA GLN A 244 4.51 32.27 35.94
C GLN A 244 3.17 31.86 36.55
N LYS A 245 2.64 30.69 36.16
CA LYS A 245 1.41 30.15 36.74
C LYS A 245 1.57 29.92 38.25
N LEU A 246 2.64 29.24 38.67
CA LEU A 246 2.87 28.95 40.10
C LEU A 246 3.03 30.24 40.92
N ARG A 247 3.67 31.28 40.40
CA ARG A 247 3.74 32.61 41.06
C ARG A 247 2.35 33.22 41.25
N ALA A 248 1.48 33.14 40.25
CA ALA A 248 0.11 33.63 40.33
C ALA A 248 -0.73 32.82 41.33
N ASP A 249 -0.52 31.49 41.38
CA ASP A 249 -1.19 30.59 42.33
C ASP A 249 -0.77 30.91 43.78
N ILE A 250 0.51 31.16 44.04
CA ILE A 250 1.02 31.60 45.35
C ILE A 250 0.36 32.92 45.78
N ALA A 251 0.33 33.93 44.89
CA ALA A 251 -0.27 35.23 45.19
C ALA A 251 -1.76 35.09 45.54
N SER A 252 -2.51 34.34 44.73
CA SER A 252 -3.94 34.12 44.93
C SER A 252 -4.24 33.24 46.15
N GLY A 253 -3.40 32.25 46.41
CA GLY A 253 -3.51 31.33 47.54
C GLY A 253 -3.27 32.02 48.88
N ARG A 254 -2.30 32.93 48.95
CA ARG A 254 -2.04 33.76 50.14
C ARG A 254 -3.19 34.71 50.45
N GLU A 255 -3.76 35.36 49.44
CA GLU A 255 -4.91 36.25 49.64
C GLU A 255 -6.11 35.50 50.21
N ARG A 256 -6.41 34.30 49.67
CA ARG A 256 -7.49 33.43 50.21
C ARG A 256 -7.22 32.92 51.62
N SER A 257 -5.96 32.76 52.00
CA SER A 257 -5.56 32.24 53.31
C SER A 257 -5.38 33.35 54.36
N ARG A 258 -5.55 34.62 53.98
CA ARG A 258 -5.45 35.76 54.89
C ARG A 258 -6.63 35.74 55.88
N PRO A 259 -6.38 35.74 57.20
CA PRO A 259 -7.48 35.83 58.17
C PRO A 259 -8.23 37.15 57.95
N PRO A 260 -9.56 37.19 58.16
CA PRO A 260 -10.32 38.43 58.05
C PRO A 260 -9.72 39.48 58.99
N PRO A 261 -9.75 40.77 58.62
CA PRO A 261 -9.30 41.81 59.53
C PRO A 261 -10.09 41.69 60.83
N VAL A 262 -9.36 41.62 61.95
CA VAL A 262 -9.98 41.66 63.28
C VAL A 262 -10.67 43.01 63.37
N VAL A 263 -12.00 42.99 63.27
CA VAL A 263 -12.81 44.16 63.56
C VAL A 263 -12.78 44.30 65.08
N ASP A 264 -12.15 45.36 65.58
CA ASP A 264 -12.22 45.70 67.00
C ASP A 264 -13.69 45.95 67.35
N VAL A 265 -14.36 44.94 67.91
CA VAL A 265 -15.70 45.07 68.45
C VAL A 265 -15.54 45.79 69.80
N PRO A 266 -16.09 47.00 69.99
CA PRO A 266 -16.06 47.66 71.29
C PRO A 266 -16.81 46.81 72.31
N ASN A 267 -16.14 46.57 73.44
CA ASN A 267 -16.64 45.80 74.58
C ASN A 267 -18.02 46.35 75.04
N PRO A 268 -19.11 45.57 74.97
CA PRO A 268 -20.42 46.07 75.38
C PRO A 268 -20.51 46.09 76.91
N GLU A 269 -20.54 47.31 77.48
CA GLU A 269 -21.00 47.55 78.84
C GLU A 269 -22.43 47.01 79.06
N LEU A 270 -22.64 46.48 80.26
CA LEU A 270 -23.89 45.94 80.77
C LEU A 270 -25.08 46.87 80.52
N SER A 271 -26.14 46.35 79.89
CA SER A 271 -27.51 46.81 80.14
C SER A 271 -28.58 45.77 79.75
N PRO A 272 -29.76 45.82 80.39
CA PRO A 272 -30.46 44.63 80.85
C PRO A 272 -31.51 44.09 79.87
N ALA A 273 -31.87 42.84 80.10
CA ALA A 273 -32.81 42.03 79.32
C ALA A 273 -34.22 42.66 79.20
N PRO A 274 -34.85 42.58 78.01
CA PRO A 274 -36.28 42.84 77.86
C PRO A 274 -37.13 41.58 78.16
N PRO A 275 -38.40 41.76 78.58
CA PRO A 275 -39.27 40.66 78.98
C PRO A 275 -39.93 39.94 77.80
N ALA A 276 -40.28 38.68 78.07
CA ALA A 276 -40.93 37.75 77.17
C ALA A 276 -42.37 38.16 76.80
N SER A 277 -42.70 38.07 75.51
CA SER A 277 -44.04 37.86 74.94
C SER A 277 -43.84 37.55 73.45
N GLU A 278 -44.55 36.69 72.73
CA GLU A 278 -45.72 35.87 73.00
C GLU A 278 -45.78 34.86 71.84
N ARG A 279 -46.16 33.61 72.12
CA ARG A 279 -46.27 32.54 71.12
C ARG A 279 -47.45 32.83 70.18
N ARG A 280 -47.21 32.77 68.86
CA ARG A 280 -48.26 32.61 67.84
C ARG A 280 -48.10 31.26 67.13
N PRO A 281 -49.18 30.48 66.93
CA PRO A 281 -49.11 29.15 66.33
C PRO A 281 -49.01 29.20 64.79
N PRO A 282 -48.47 28.14 64.16
CA PRO A 282 -48.21 28.10 62.72
C PRO A 282 -49.46 27.74 61.89
N PRO A 283 -49.66 28.35 60.70
CA PRO A 283 -50.61 27.83 59.73
C PRO A 283 -50.00 26.73 58.85
N ALA A 284 -50.91 25.93 58.30
CA ALA A 284 -50.76 24.61 57.73
C ALA A 284 -49.92 24.49 56.44
N VAL A 285 -49.36 23.29 56.30
CA VAL A 285 -48.66 22.74 55.12
C VAL A 285 -49.67 22.43 54.00
N PRO A 286 -49.36 22.73 52.73
CA PRO A 286 -49.94 22.01 51.61
C PRO A 286 -48.94 21.03 50.98
N THR A 287 -49.33 19.75 51.04
CA THR A 287 -48.77 18.61 50.32
C THR A 287 -48.94 18.77 48.81
N SER A 288 -47.89 18.53 48.02
CA SER A 288 -48.01 18.29 46.56
C SER A 288 -46.97 17.28 46.09
N ALA A 289 -47.46 16.33 45.30
CA ALA A 289 -46.92 15.04 44.92
C ALA A 289 -45.83 15.10 43.80
N PRO A 290 -45.25 13.95 43.38
CA PRO A 290 -43.94 13.86 42.75
C PRO A 290 -43.97 14.03 41.22
N LYS A 291 -42.94 14.66 40.65
CA LYS A 291 -42.72 14.73 39.20
C LYS A 291 -41.96 13.50 38.70
N THR A 292 -42.61 12.80 37.77
CA THR A 292 -42.11 11.67 37.01
C THR A 292 -41.01 12.06 36.02
N SER A 293 -39.98 11.22 35.95
CA SER A 293 -38.89 11.21 34.98
C SER A 293 -39.38 10.97 33.55
N LYS A 294 -38.86 11.73 32.58
CA LYS A 294 -39.03 11.48 31.14
C LYS A 294 -37.68 11.00 30.57
N ALA A 295 -37.69 9.81 29.98
CA ALA A 295 -36.58 9.20 29.25
C ALA A 295 -36.39 9.87 27.87
N PRO A 296 -35.20 9.76 27.25
CA PRO A 296 -34.93 10.35 25.93
C PRO A 296 -35.37 9.43 24.79
N ASP A 297 -36.05 10.03 23.80
CA ASP A 297 -36.43 9.41 22.53
C ASP A 297 -35.21 9.25 21.60
N PHE A 298 -35.00 8.01 21.15
CA PHE A 298 -34.11 7.64 20.06
C PHE A 298 -34.88 7.77 18.74
N ALA A 299 -34.39 8.58 17.80
CA ALA A 299 -34.88 8.62 16.42
C ALA A 299 -33.71 8.38 15.43
N PRO A 300 -33.86 7.46 14.45
CA PRO A 300 -32.83 7.18 13.46
C PRO A 300 -32.95 8.14 12.25
N SER A 301 -31.85 8.81 11.91
CA SER A 301 -31.73 9.58 10.66
C SER A 301 -31.42 8.64 9.49
N LYS A 302 -32.34 8.60 8.51
CA LYS A 302 -32.14 8.01 7.18
C LYS A 302 -31.73 9.12 6.19
N GLY A 303 -30.61 8.87 5.51
CA GLY A 303 -30.35 9.08 4.08
C GLY A 303 -30.65 10.42 3.39
N SER A 304 -29.64 10.99 2.72
CA SER A 304 -29.58 11.13 1.25
C SER A 304 -28.47 12.11 0.84
N HIS A 305 -27.63 11.73 -0.13
CA HIS A 305 -27.50 12.39 -1.44
C HIS A 305 -26.19 12.05 -2.14
N THR A 306 -26.32 11.12 -3.09
CA THR A 306 -25.55 11.02 -4.32
C THR A 306 -25.69 12.31 -5.15
N LYS A 307 -24.59 12.80 -5.72
CA LYS A 307 -24.60 13.75 -6.84
C LYS A 307 -23.55 13.31 -7.87
N PRO A 308 -23.92 13.05 -9.14
CA PRO A 308 -22.97 12.79 -10.21
C PRO A 308 -22.54 14.13 -10.84
N LEU A 309 -21.26 14.27 -11.17
CA LEU A 309 -20.76 15.41 -11.93
C LEU A 309 -20.49 14.99 -13.39
N SER A 310 -20.99 15.84 -14.27
CA SER A 310 -21.21 15.66 -15.70
C SER A 310 -19.95 15.65 -16.57
N LYS A 311 -20.08 14.98 -17.72
CA LYS A 311 -19.25 15.10 -18.93
C LYS A 311 -19.23 16.54 -19.48
N PRO A 312 -18.17 16.93 -20.21
CA PRO A 312 -18.29 17.81 -21.37
C PRO A 312 -18.15 17.01 -22.69
N GLY A 313 -18.99 17.37 -23.66
CA GLY A 313 -19.07 16.78 -25.01
C GLY A 313 -17.98 17.26 -25.98
N PRO A 314 -18.10 16.90 -27.27
CA PRO A 314 -17.03 16.98 -28.26
C PRO A 314 -16.93 18.37 -28.90
N VAL A 315 -15.71 18.76 -29.26
CA VAL A 315 -15.44 19.93 -30.12
C VAL A 315 -15.18 19.41 -31.54
N SER A 316 -16.10 19.75 -32.45
CA SER A 316 -15.97 19.55 -33.90
C SER A 316 -15.46 20.82 -34.58
N GLY A 317 -14.61 20.64 -35.59
CA GLY A 317 -14.34 21.56 -36.72
C GLY A 317 -13.37 22.72 -36.42
N SER A 318 -12.57 23.23 -37.34
CA SER A 318 -12.36 23.02 -38.79
C SER A 318 -11.08 23.77 -39.20
N LEU A 319 -10.55 23.41 -40.38
CA LEU A 319 -9.45 23.99 -41.17
C LEU A 319 -8.06 23.36 -40.93
#